data_AF-A0AA44EN91-F1
#
_entry.id   AF-A0AA44EN91-F1
#
_cell.length_a   1.000
_cell.length_b   1.000
_cell.length_c   1.000
_cell.angle_alpha   90.00
_cell.angle_beta   90.00
_cell.angle_gamma   90.00
#
_symmetry.space_group_name_H-M   'P 1'
#
loop_
_entity.id
_entity.type
_entity.pdbx_description
1 polymer ?
#
loop_
_entity_poly.entity_id
_entity_poly.type
_entity_poly.pdbx_seq_one_letter_code
_entity_poly.pdbx_strand_id
1 'polypeptide(L)'
;MSHYRKIDVRVWNDARFMSLTMEGKLAWFMLLTHPMMTALGAIRATPDGLAAELCLGSEAYREAFREALQDIIDKGMADFDPKANLIALPNFLKYNKPESPNVVKAWANAAEMLPECDLKDLTIQRSVRYAEALGKSFKEAVQKAFPKASGKAFPKASPIQRAEKQRAESSDLNSAYEKEEDSTEGTYTQEETMSRETMFTPYPRPPSAAAAREQLIGKGVPQSELDECVRLIMGDNFSPYDLEGVLARARSAA
;
A
#
# COMPACT_ATOMS: atom_id res chain seq x y z
N MET A 1 -8.48 27.72 14.59
CA MET A 1 -7.16 27.05 14.44
C MET A 1 -7.27 26.09 13.27
N SER A 2 -6.28 26.06 12.39
CA SER A 2 -6.27 25.14 11.24
C SER A 2 -5.87 23.73 11.66
N HIS A 3 -6.54 22.71 11.13
CA HIS A 3 -6.19 21.31 11.37
C HIS A 3 -5.24 20.83 10.27
N TYR A 4 -3.99 20.54 10.63
CA TYR A 4 -3.00 20.00 9.70
C TYR A 4 -2.90 18.48 9.83
N ARG A 5 -2.63 17.82 8.70
CA ARG A 5 -2.40 16.38 8.59
C ARG A 5 -1.10 16.16 7.84
N LYS A 6 -0.22 15.34 8.42
CA LYS A 6 1.05 14.97 7.78
C LYS A 6 0.79 13.78 6.87
N ILE A 7 1.18 13.94 5.61
CA ILE A 7 1.23 12.88 4.61
C ILE A 7 2.70 12.56 4.36
N ASP A 8 3.10 11.33 4.64
CA ASP A 8 4.46 10.88 4.38
C ASP A 8 4.63 10.59 2.90
N VAL A 9 5.66 11.15 2.27
CA VAL A 9 5.92 10.98 0.84
C VAL A 9 6.20 9.51 0.46
N ARG A 10 6.60 8.67 1.42
CA ARG A 10 6.79 7.23 1.21
C ARG A 10 5.48 6.48 1.00
N VAL A 11 4.32 7.14 1.08
CA VAL A 11 3.03 6.58 0.66
C VAL A 11 3.11 6.02 -0.77
N TRP A 12 3.89 6.68 -1.65
CA TRP A 12 4.13 6.23 -3.02
C TRP A 12 4.95 4.94 -3.14
N ASN A 13 5.55 4.48 -2.05
CA ASN A 13 6.33 3.24 -1.98
C ASN A 13 5.62 2.14 -1.17
N ASP A 14 4.43 2.41 -0.60
CA ASP A 14 3.66 1.38 0.11
C ASP A 14 2.97 0.47 -0.92
N ALA A 15 3.26 -0.83 -0.87
CA ALA A 15 2.74 -1.80 -1.83
C ALA A 15 1.20 -1.84 -1.89
N ARG A 16 0.52 -1.68 -0.75
CA ARG A 16 -0.94 -1.66 -0.71
C ARG A 16 -1.46 -0.41 -1.39
N PHE A 17 -0.90 0.75 -1.10
CA PHE A 17 -1.26 2.02 -1.74
C PHE A 17 -0.98 2.01 -3.26
N MET A 18 0.16 1.47 -3.69
CA MET A 18 0.50 1.36 -5.11
C MET A 18 -0.50 0.49 -5.88
N SER A 19 -1.03 -0.57 -5.23
CA SER A 19 -2.03 -1.47 -5.82
C SER A 19 -3.44 -0.89 -5.92
N LEU A 20 -3.70 0.28 -5.32
CA LEU A 20 -5.01 0.93 -5.40
C LEU A 20 -5.24 1.52 -6.80
N THR A 21 -6.51 1.56 -7.20
CA THR A 21 -6.99 2.34 -8.36
C THR A 21 -6.77 3.84 -8.15
N MET A 22 -7.00 4.66 -9.18
CA MET A 22 -6.89 6.12 -9.03
C MET A 22 -7.92 6.64 -8.01
N GLU A 23 -9.13 6.10 -8.05
CA GLU A 23 -10.21 6.35 -7.09
C GLU A 23 -9.82 5.92 -5.68
N GLY A 24 -9.13 4.78 -5.53
CA GLY A 24 -8.59 4.32 -4.23
C GLY A 24 -7.52 5.24 -3.68
N LYS A 25 -6.62 5.75 -4.53
CA LYS A 25 -5.63 6.75 -4.09
C LYS A 25 -6.32 8.04 -3.64
N LEU A 26 -7.33 8.50 -4.37
CA LEU A 26 -8.13 9.66 -3.98
C LEU A 26 -8.89 9.41 -2.66
N ALA A 27 -9.54 8.26 -2.52
CA ALA A 27 -10.27 7.87 -1.31
C ALA A 27 -9.35 7.81 -0.08
N TRP A 28 -8.15 7.25 -0.25
CA TRP A 28 -7.14 7.21 0.80
C TRP A 28 -6.73 8.61 1.27
N PHE A 29 -6.43 9.52 0.34
CA PHE A 29 -6.11 10.89 0.69
C PHE A 29 -7.29 11.65 1.28
N MET A 30 -8.51 11.40 0.78
CA MET A 30 -9.72 11.97 1.36
C MET A 30 -9.84 11.57 2.82
N LEU A 31 -9.72 10.29 3.16
CA LEU A 31 -9.75 9.82 4.56
C LEU A 31 -8.68 10.51 5.42
N LEU A 32 -7.43 10.55 4.96
CA LEU A 32 -6.33 11.14 5.72
C LEU A 32 -6.48 12.64 5.98
N THR A 33 -7.18 13.35 5.09
CA THR A 33 -7.28 14.82 5.11
C THR A 33 -8.68 15.35 5.37
N HIS A 34 -9.66 14.46 5.58
CA HIS A 34 -11.06 14.85 5.77
C HIS A 34 -11.23 15.80 6.97
N PRO A 35 -12.04 16.87 6.88
CA PRO A 35 -12.23 17.82 7.97
C PRO A 35 -12.81 17.18 9.25
N MET A 36 -13.59 16.11 9.11
CA MET A 36 -14.14 15.36 10.25
C MET A 36 -13.22 14.24 10.76
N MET A 37 -12.05 14.01 10.15
CA MET A 37 -11.09 13.02 10.64
C MET A 37 -10.52 13.47 11.98
N THR A 38 -10.81 12.72 13.05
CA THR A 38 -10.39 13.07 14.41
C THR A 38 -8.87 12.92 14.59
N ALA A 39 -8.34 13.49 15.67
CA ALA A 39 -6.93 13.32 16.05
C ALA A 39 -6.57 11.87 16.44
N LEU A 40 -7.55 10.98 16.57
CA LEU A 40 -7.38 9.54 16.79
C LEU A 40 -7.25 8.75 15.49
N GLY A 41 -7.46 9.39 14.33
CA GLY A 41 -7.47 8.70 13.04
C GLY A 41 -8.77 7.94 12.78
N ALA A 42 -9.89 8.40 13.35
CA ALA A 42 -11.20 7.84 13.11
C ALA A 42 -12.22 8.92 12.72
N ILE A 43 -13.21 8.53 11.93
CA ILE A 43 -14.26 9.38 11.39
C ILE A 43 -15.59 8.63 11.39
N ARG A 44 -16.67 9.32 11.77
CA ARG A 44 -18.02 8.81 11.55
C ARG A 44 -18.43 9.12 10.11
N ALA A 45 -18.42 8.10 9.26
CA ALA A 45 -18.72 8.23 7.83
C ALA A 45 -19.21 6.89 7.26
N THR A 46 -19.92 6.96 6.14
CA THR A 46 -20.26 5.81 5.30
C THR A 46 -19.54 5.91 3.96
N PRO A 47 -19.25 4.77 3.30
CA PRO A 47 -18.73 4.80 1.94
C PRO A 47 -19.62 5.60 0.98
N ASP A 48 -20.94 5.46 1.10
CA ASP A 48 -21.93 6.26 0.38
C ASP A 48 -21.77 7.77 0.58
N GLY A 49 -21.64 8.19 1.84
CA GLY A 49 -21.53 9.59 2.20
C GLY A 49 -20.25 10.20 1.62
N LEU A 50 -19.13 9.50 1.79
CA LEU A 50 -17.84 9.95 1.26
C LEU A 50 -17.85 10.01 -0.28
N ALA A 51 -18.44 9.01 -0.94
CA ALA A 51 -18.61 9.03 -2.39
C ALA A 51 -19.48 10.20 -2.85
N ALA A 52 -20.57 10.49 -2.12
CA ALA A 52 -21.47 11.61 -2.45
C ALA A 52 -20.79 12.99 -2.31
N GLU A 53 -19.85 13.15 -1.39
CA GLU A 53 -19.12 14.41 -1.19
C GLU A 53 -18.20 14.77 -2.37
N LEU A 54 -17.57 13.77 -3.01
CA LEU A 54 -16.63 13.98 -4.12
C LEU A 54 -17.29 13.86 -5.50
N CYS A 55 -18.27 12.99 -5.64
CA CYS A 55 -18.86 12.67 -6.94
C CYS A 55 -20.13 13.49 -7.17
N LEU A 56 -19.96 14.63 -7.85
CA LEU A 56 -20.99 15.62 -8.25
C LEU A 56 -22.06 15.05 -9.21
N GLY A 57 -22.76 13.98 -8.84
CA GLY A 57 -23.96 13.49 -9.52
C GLY A 57 -23.78 12.32 -10.48
N SER A 58 -22.56 11.80 -10.69
CA SER A 58 -22.35 10.59 -11.51
C SER A 58 -22.36 9.34 -10.65
N GLU A 59 -23.32 8.46 -10.90
CA GLU A 59 -23.47 7.21 -10.17
C GLU A 59 -22.33 6.23 -10.44
N ALA A 60 -21.81 6.20 -11.67
CA ALA A 60 -20.67 5.36 -12.01
C ALA A 60 -19.41 5.74 -11.20
N TYR A 61 -19.19 7.04 -10.97
CA TYR A 61 -18.08 7.49 -10.12
C TYR A 61 -18.29 7.16 -8.64
N ARG A 62 -19.54 7.27 -8.16
CA ARG A 62 -19.85 6.88 -6.78
C ARG A 62 -19.59 5.40 -6.53
N GLU A 63 -19.98 4.56 -7.48
CA GLU A 63 -19.76 3.13 -7.38
C GLU A 63 -18.27 2.78 -7.42
N ALA A 64 -17.51 3.36 -8.36
CA ALA A 64 -16.06 3.20 -8.39
C ALA A 64 -15.39 3.64 -7.08
N PHE A 65 -15.88 4.71 -6.46
CA PHE A 65 -15.37 5.21 -5.18
C PHE A 65 -15.74 4.30 -4.00
N ARG A 66 -16.93 3.72 -4.01
CA ARG A 66 -17.36 2.73 -3.01
C ARG A 66 -16.48 1.48 -3.07
N GLU A 67 -16.30 0.92 -4.26
CA GLU A 67 -15.43 -0.24 -4.49
C GLU A 67 -14.00 0.06 -4.07
N ALA A 68 -13.51 1.27 -4.36
CA ALA A 68 -12.20 1.73 -3.93
C ALA A 68 -12.06 1.83 -2.38
N LEU A 69 -13.09 2.28 -1.67
CA LEU A 69 -13.10 2.27 -0.20
C LEU A 69 -13.15 0.85 0.35
N GLN A 70 -13.92 -0.04 -0.28
CA GLN A 70 -13.97 -1.44 0.11
C GLN A 70 -12.59 -2.10 -0.07
N ASP A 71 -11.90 -1.84 -1.18
CA ASP A 71 -10.54 -2.34 -1.43
C ASP A 71 -9.53 -1.84 -0.37
N ILE A 72 -9.64 -0.59 0.09
CA ILE A 72 -8.83 -0.06 1.20
C ILE A 72 -9.07 -0.85 2.50
N ILE A 73 -10.32 -1.16 2.82
CA ILE A 73 -10.71 -1.95 3.99
C ILE A 73 -10.21 -3.39 3.85
N ASP A 74 -10.45 -3.98 2.68
CA ASP A 74 -10.03 -5.33 2.32
C ASP A 74 -8.52 -5.46 2.21
N LYS A 75 -7.77 -4.35 2.07
CA LYS A 75 -6.30 -4.23 2.20
C LYS A 75 -5.81 -3.93 3.61
N GLY A 76 -6.71 -3.76 4.58
CA GLY A 76 -6.38 -3.54 6.00
C GLY A 76 -5.71 -2.19 6.23
N MET A 77 -5.93 -1.26 5.31
CA MET A 77 -5.45 0.12 5.43
C MET A 77 -6.41 0.94 6.30
N ALA A 78 -7.69 0.57 6.31
CA ALA A 78 -8.74 1.09 7.18
C ALA A 78 -9.56 -0.05 7.79
N ASP A 79 -10.09 0.16 8.99
CA ASP A 79 -11.13 -0.67 9.60
C ASP A 79 -12.48 0.04 9.45
N PHE A 80 -13.55 -0.74 9.26
CA PHE A 80 -14.90 -0.19 9.13
C PHE A 80 -15.90 -0.97 9.98
N ASP A 81 -16.69 -0.24 10.78
CA ASP A 81 -17.88 -0.74 11.44
C ASP A 81 -19.13 -0.24 10.69
N PRO A 82 -19.82 -1.11 9.91
CA PRO A 82 -20.98 -0.72 9.13
C PRO A 82 -22.22 -0.45 9.98
N LYS A 83 -22.29 -0.93 11.23
CA LYS A 83 -23.44 -0.66 12.11
C LYS A 83 -23.34 0.73 12.73
N ALA A 84 -22.13 1.10 13.15
CA ALA A 84 -21.85 2.39 13.77
C ALA A 84 -21.52 3.50 12.76
N ASN A 85 -21.25 3.14 11.51
CA ASN A 85 -20.71 4.01 10.47
C ASN A 85 -19.40 4.66 10.93
N LEU A 86 -18.46 3.86 11.42
CA LEU A 86 -17.16 4.31 11.89
C LEU A 86 -16.05 3.74 11.02
N ILE A 87 -15.23 4.61 10.45
CA ILE A 87 -14.00 4.25 9.77
C ILE A 87 -12.83 4.66 10.67
N ALA A 88 -11.86 3.77 10.87
CA ALA A 88 -10.64 4.04 11.64
C ALA A 88 -9.39 3.62 10.86
N LEU A 89 -8.33 4.40 10.95
CA LEU A 89 -7.07 4.16 10.25
C LEU A 89 -6.02 3.61 11.25
N PRO A 90 -5.71 2.30 11.24
CA PRO A 90 -4.90 1.67 12.29
C PRO A 90 -3.50 2.29 12.44
N ASN A 91 -2.93 2.77 11.34
CA ASN A 91 -1.58 3.34 11.28
C ASN A 91 -1.53 4.86 11.37
N PHE A 92 -2.66 5.55 11.61
CA PHE A 92 -2.72 7.01 11.54
C PHE A 92 -1.72 7.71 12.47
N LEU A 93 -1.67 7.29 13.73
CA LEU A 93 -0.79 7.89 14.75
C LEU A 93 0.70 7.66 14.50
N LYS A 94 1.07 6.64 13.70
CA LYS A 94 2.47 6.42 13.29
C LYS A 94 3.02 7.63 12.53
N TYR A 95 2.17 8.27 11.72
CA TYR A 95 2.53 9.42 10.89
C TYR A 95 2.06 10.75 11.48
N ASN A 96 0.97 10.72 12.26
CA ASN A 96 0.37 11.88 12.92
C ASN A 96 0.48 11.76 14.45
N LYS A 97 1.71 11.57 14.95
CA LYS A 97 1.98 11.47 16.39
C LYS A 97 1.55 12.73 17.15
N PRO A 98 1.09 12.63 18.41
CA PRO A 98 0.77 13.81 19.22
C PRO A 98 2.02 14.66 19.44
N GLU A 99 1.91 15.95 19.16
CA GLU A 99 3.05 16.89 19.29
C GLU A 99 3.43 17.16 20.75
N SER A 100 2.46 17.04 21.65
CA SER A 100 2.66 17.22 23.08
C SER A 100 1.67 16.39 23.90
N PRO A 101 1.93 16.17 25.20
CA PRO A 101 0.98 15.50 26.09
C PRO A 101 -0.39 16.20 26.19
N ASN A 102 -0.47 17.50 25.89
CA ASN A 102 -1.75 18.23 25.87
C ASN A 102 -2.65 17.78 24.71
N VAL A 103 -2.08 17.35 23.58
CA VAL A 103 -2.83 16.77 22.47
C VAL A 103 -3.51 15.47 22.91
N VAL A 104 -2.82 14.64 23.69
CA VAL A 104 -3.38 13.40 24.23
C VAL A 104 -4.53 13.67 25.21
N LYS A 105 -4.44 14.71 26.03
CA LYS A 105 -5.56 15.11 26.90
C LYS A 105 -6.80 15.49 26.09
N ALA A 106 -6.61 16.14 24.94
CA ALA A 106 -7.70 16.52 24.04
C ALA A 106 -8.29 15.34 23.26
N TRP A 107 -7.64 14.17 23.23
CA TRP A 107 -8.19 12.98 22.57
C TRP A 107 -9.48 12.47 23.21
N ALA A 108 -9.72 12.72 24.51
CA ALA A 108 -10.98 12.33 25.15
C ALA A 108 -12.18 13.00 24.46
N ASN A 109 -12.09 14.31 24.23
CA ASN A 109 -13.12 15.08 23.50
C ASN A 109 -13.27 14.57 22.05
N ALA A 110 -12.17 14.16 21.41
CA ALA A 110 -12.22 13.59 20.07
C ALA A 110 -12.92 12.23 20.06
N ALA A 111 -12.69 11.39 21.08
CA ALA A 111 -13.36 10.11 21.24
C ALA A 111 -14.86 10.26 21.51
N GLU A 112 -15.28 11.27 22.26
CA GLU A 112 -16.71 11.57 22.51
C GLU A 112 -17.49 11.85 21.23
N MET A 113 -16.84 12.37 20.18
CA MET A 113 -17.46 12.61 18.87
C MET A 113 -17.64 11.34 18.03
N LEU A 114 -17.04 10.21 18.44
CA LEU A 114 -17.13 8.94 17.73
C LEU A 114 -18.32 8.10 18.25
N PRO A 115 -19.03 7.37 17.38
CA PRO A 115 -20.13 6.49 17.77
C PRO A 115 -19.62 5.37 18.70
N GLU A 116 -20.43 5.00 19.69
CA GLU A 116 -20.12 3.90 20.61
C GLU A 116 -20.19 2.55 19.87
N CYS A 117 -19.03 1.90 19.71
CA CYS A 117 -18.92 0.56 19.14
C CYS A 117 -17.56 -0.08 19.45
N ASP A 118 -17.44 -1.38 19.17
CA ASP A 118 -16.19 -2.13 19.40
C ASP A 118 -14.99 -1.53 18.65
N LEU A 119 -15.21 -0.94 17.47
CA LEU A 119 -14.15 -0.29 16.71
C LEU A 119 -13.68 1.01 17.36
N LYS A 120 -14.57 1.77 18.01
CA LYS A 120 -14.17 2.95 18.81
C LYS A 120 -13.29 2.51 19.97
N ASP A 121 -13.71 1.49 20.72
CA ASP A 121 -12.94 0.96 21.84
C ASP A 121 -11.56 0.48 21.37
N LEU A 122 -11.50 -0.26 20.27
CA LEU A 122 -10.25 -0.70 19.65
C LEU A 122 -9.35 0.48 19.25
N THR A 123 -9.93 1.51 18.64
CA THR A 123 -9.20 2.71 18.24
C THR A 123 -8.58 3.40 19.46
N ILE A 124 -9.37 3.61 20.52
CA ILE A 124 -8.88 4.19 21.78
C ILE A 124 -7.75 3.34 22.36
N GLN A 125 -7.91 2.01 22.40
CA GLN A 125 -6.87 1.09 22.91
C GLN A 125 -5.56 1.22 22.12
N ARG A 126 -5.62 1.25 20.78
CA ARG A 126 -4.44 1.46 19.92
C ARG A 126 -3.79 2.81 20.20
N SER A 127 -4.57 3.88 20.33
CA SER A 127 -4.07 5.23 20.59
C SER A 127 -3.43 5.36 21.97
N VAL A 128 -4.04 4.78 23.00
CA VAL A 128 -3.52 4.69 24.37
C VAL A 128 -2.17 3.97 24.37
N ARG A 129 -2.10 2.78 23.77
CA ARG A 129 -0.85 2.01 23.66
C ARG A 129 0.25 2.80 22.96
N TYR A 130 -0.09 3.48 21.86
CA TYR A 130 0.85 4.30 21.11
C TYR A 130 1.40 5.44 21.98
N ALA A 131 0.53 6.19 22.66
CA ALA A 131 0.93 7.31 23.49
C ALA A 131 1.73 6.89 24.73
N GLU A 132 1.37 5.79 25.40
CA GLU A 132 2.12 5.28 26.55
C GLU A 132 3.56 4.87 26.18
N ALA A 133 3.80 4.48 24.92
CA ALA A 133 5.13 4.15 24.42
C ALA A 133 6.03 5.38 24.15
N LEU A 134 5.47 6.61 24.10
CA LEU A 134 6.24 7.83 23.81
C LEU A 134 7.02 8.40 25.00
N GLY A 135 6.70 7.96 26.23
CA GLY A 135 7.43 8.36 27.44
C GLY A 135 6.53 8.74 28.62
N LYS A 136 7.17 9.08 29.75
CA LYS A 136 6.49 9.30 31.04
C LYS A 136 5.40 10.38 30.99
N SER A 137 5.69 11.51 30.37
CA SER A 137 4.73 12.63 30.26
C SER A 137 3.47 12.28 29.46
N PHE A 138 3.60 11.42 28.44
CA PHE A 138 2.46 10.92 27.67
C PHE A 138 1.64 9.89 28.46
N LYS A 139 2.29 9.01 29.23
CA LYS A 139 1.58 8.07 30.12
C LYS A 139 0.69 8.81 31.13
N GLU A 140 1.20 9.87 31.75
CA GLU A 140 0.43 10.71 32.68
C GLU A 140 -0.75 11.42 31.99
N ALA A 141 -0.57 11.85 30.73
CA ALA A 141 -1.65 12.43 29.94
C ALA A 141 -2.73 11.39 29.57
N VAL A 142 -2.31 10.18 29.19
CA VAL A 142 -3.21 9.05 28.93
C VAL A 142 -4.02 8.69 30.17
N GLN A 143 -3.41 8.61 31.36
CA GLN A 143 -4.13 8.32 32.60
C GLN A 143 -5.22 9.35 32.90
N LYS A 144 -4.97 10.61 32.57
CA LYS A 144 -5.97 11.69 32.72
C LYS A 144 -7.09 11.62 31.68
N ALA A 145 -6.75 11.35 30.42
CA ALA A 145 -7.70 11.32 29.32
C ALA A 145 -8.55 10.04 29.29
N PHE A 146 -7.92 8.90 29.57
CA PHE A 146 -8.49 7.57 29.44
C PHE A 146 -8.18 6.70 30.68
N PRO A 147 -8.66 7.08 31.88
CA PRO A 147 -8.33 6.38 33.12
C PRO A 147 -8.74 4.91 33.12
N LYS A 148 -9.82 4.56 32.39
CA LYS A 148 -10.30 3.18 32.26
C LYS A 148 -9.50 2.34 31.27
N ALA A 149 -8.76 2.95 30.35
CA ALA A 149 -8.01 2.25 29.30
C ALA A 149 -6.50 2.20 29.59
N SER A 150 -5.98 3.15 30.38
CA SER A 150 -4.57 3.18 30.78
C SER A 150 -4.19 1.99 31.65
N GLY A 151 -3.02 1.41 31.40
CA GLY A 151 -2.40 0.37 32.26
C GLY A 151 -3.15 -0.97 32.33
N LYS A 152 -4.23 -1.16 31.58
CA LYS A 152 -4.90 -2.47 31.50
C LYS A 152 -4.20 -3.39 30.51
N ALA A 153 -3.99 -4.64 30.90
CA ALA A 153 -3.75 -5.72 29.94
C ALA A 153 -5.02 -5.85 29.09
N PHE A 154 -4.91 -5.56 27.79
CA PHE A 154 -6.05 -5.56 26.90
C PHE A 154 -6.60 -6.99 26.72
N PRO A 155 -7.93 -7.18 26.71
CA PRO A 155 -8.53 -8.50 26.53
C PRO A 155 -8.13 -9.11 25.18
N LYS A 156 -8.20 -10.45 25.07
CA LYS A 156 -7.83 -11.22 23.88
C LYS A 156 -8.36 -10.56 22.60
N ALA A 157 -7.50 -10.52 21.58
CA ALA A 157 -7.72 -9.86 20.28
C ALA A 157 -9.19 -9.86 19.82
N SER A 158 -9.73 -8.66 19.57
CA SER A 158 -11.02 -8.45 18.92
C SER A 158 -11.06 -9.15 17.55
N PRO A 159 -12.24 -9.44 16.97
CA PRO A 159 -12.33 -10.04 15.62
C PRO A 159 -11.49 -9.28 14.58
N ILE A 160 -11.50 -7.95 14.66
CA ILE A 160 -10.69 -7.05 13.81
C ILE A 160 -9.20 -7.25 14.06
N GLN A 161 -8.76 -7.30 15.33
CA GLN A 161 -7.35 -7.57 15.67
C GLN A 161 -6.89 -8.98 15.26
N ARG A 162 -7.79 -9.97 15.28
CA ARG A 162 -7.48 -11.33 14.79
C ARG A 162 -7.34 -11.35 13.28
N ALA A 163 -8.26 -10.70 12.56
CA ALA A 163 -8.17 -10.54 11.11
C ALA A 163 -6.88 -9.80 10.73
N GLU A 164 -6.51 -8.73 11.44
CA GLU A 164 -5.22 -8.04 11.25
C GLU A 164 -4.02 -8.96 11.49
N LYS A 165 -4.02 -9.76 12.56
CA LYS A 165 -2.91 -10.67 12.87
C LYS A 165 -2.80 -11.77 11.83
N GLN A 166 -3.90 -12.39 11.43
CA GLN A 166 -3.95 -13.38 10.35
C GLN A 166 -3.48 -12.79 9.03
N ARG A 167 -3.86 -11.53 8.74
CA ARG A 167 -3.43 -10.81 7.55
C ARG A 167 -1.93 -10.50 7.59
N ALA A 168 -1.41 -10.02 8.70
CA ALA A 168 0.02 -9.78 8.90
C ALA A 168 0.81 -11.08 8.76
N GLU A 169 0.35 -12.17 9.37
CA GLU A 169 0.95 -13.50 9.26
C GLU A 169 0.90 -14.04 7.83
N SER A 170 -0.19 -13.81 7.08
CA SER A 170 -0.28 -14.18 5.66
C SER A 170 0.65 -13.35 4.76
N SER A 171 0.88 -12.08 5.09
CA SER A 171 1.85 -11.23 4.40
C SER A 171 3.29 -11.64 4.69
N ASP A 172 3.58 -12.01 5.94
CA ASP A 172 4.90 -12.52 6.34
C ASP A 172 5.16 -13.90 5.72
N LEU A 173 4.16 -14.78 5.65
CA LEU A 173 4.22 -16.06 4.94
C LEU A 173 4.46 -15.87 3.44
N ASN A 174 3.75 -14.97 2.76
CA ASN A 174 4.00 -14.70 1.34
C ASN A 174 5.44 -14.18 1.10
N SER A 175 5.97 -13.34 2.00
CA SER A 175 7.37 -12.90 1.93
C SER A 175 8.39 -14.00 2.26
N ALA A 176 7.97 -15.05 2.95
CA ALA A 176 8.77 -16.24 3.25
C ALA A 176 8.73 -17.25 2.10
N TYR A 177 7.58 -17.40 1.41
CA TYR A 177 7.46 -18.20 0.18
C TYR A 177 8.27 -17.59 -0.97
N GLU A 178 8.31 -16.27 -1.09
CA GLU A 178 9.22 -15.57 -2.03
C GLU A 178 10.71 -15.76 -1.66
N LYS A 179 11.04 -16.05 -0.40
CA LYS A 179 12.40 -16.38 0.04
C LYS A 179 12.77 -17.85 -0.11
N GLU A 180 11.80 -18.77 -0.10
CA GLU A 180 12.07 -20.20 -0.29
C GLU A 180 12.23 -20.57 -1.77
N GLU A 181 11.57 -19.88 -2.71
CA GLU A 181 11.86 -20.04 -4.15
C GLU A 181 13.27 -19.54 -4.54
N ASP A 182 13.88 -18.65 -3.75
CA ASP A 182 15.26 -18.16 -3.91
C ASP A 182 16.33 -19.14 -3.37
N SER A 183 15.92 -20.29 -2.83
CA SER A 183 16.84 -21.28 -2.23
C SER A 183 17.04 -22.56 -3.05
N THR A 184 16.52 -22.62 -4.28
CA THR A 184 16.95 -23.64 -5.23
C THR A 184 18.32 -23.23 -5.78
N GLU A 185 19.39 -23.66 -5.11
CA GLU A 185 20.78 -23.53 -5.55
C GLU A 185 20.95 -24.10 -6.96
N GLY A 186 20.81 -23.25 -7.97
CA GLY A 186 21.53 -23.39 -9.22
C GLY A 186 22.95 -22.88 -8.98
N THR A 187 23.94 -23.75 -9.01
CA THR A 187 25.35 -23.36 -9.06
C THR A 187 25.60 -22.52 -10.32
N TYR A 188 25.67 -21.20 -10.16
CA TYR A 188 26.06 -20.29 -11.24
C TYR A 188 27.54 -19.93 -11.10
N THR A 189 28.29 -20.25 -12.14
CA THR A 189 29.71 -19.94 -12.30
C THR A 189 29.91 -18.43 -12.44
N GLN A 190 31.10 -17.97 -12.03
CA GLN A 190 31.59 -16.58 -11.94
C GLN A 190 31.46 -15.68 -13.18
N GLU A 191 30.87 -16.14 -14.28
CA GLU A 191 30.75 -15.38 -15.54
C GLU A 191 29.47 -14.53 -15.66
N GLU A 192 28.44 -14.77 -14.84
CA GLU A 192 27.13 -14.10 -14.97
C GLU A 192 26.98 -12.79 -14.17
N THR A 193 28.06 -12.29 -13.56
CA THR A 193 28.15 -10.91 -13.06
C THR A 193 28.53 -9.90 -14.15
N MET A 194 28.17 -10.16 -15.42
CA MET A 194 28.16 -9.10 -16.43
C MET A 194 26.94 -8.20 -16.22
N SER A 195 27.09 -7.33 -15.22
CA SER A 195 26.47 -6.02 -15.02
C SER A 195 24.99 -5.87 -15.37
N ARG A 196 24.14 -5.74 -14.34
CA ARG A 196 22.75 -5.24 -14.44
C ARG A 196 22.59 -3.97 -15.31
N GLU A 197 23.68 -3.22 -15.48
CA GLU A 197 23.78 -2.04 -16.36
C GLU A 197 23.81 -2.36 -17.87
N THR A 198 24.38 -3.49 -18.29
CA THR A 198 24.46 -3.84 -19.73
C THR A 198 23.19 -4.51 -20.25
N MET A 199 22.37 -5.11 -19.37
CA MET A 199 21.12 -5.78 -19.75
C MET A 199 20.08 -4.82 -20.37
N PHE A 200 20.10 -3.55 -19.96
CA PHE A 200 19.22 -2.49 -20.47
C PHE A 200 19.89 -1.58 -21.51
N THR A 201 21.16 -1.81 -21.81
CA THR A 201 21.86 -1.04 -22.86
C THR A 201 21.45 -1.60 -24.22
N PRO A 202 20.87 -0.79 -25.13
CA PRO A 202 20.50 -1.26 -26.46
C PRO A 202 21.69 -1.84 -27.23
N TYR A 203 21.44 -2.87 -28.02
CA TYR A 203 22.43 -3.40 -28.95
C TYR A 203 22.87 -2.31 -29.93
N PRO A 204 24.15 -2.31 -30.34
CA PRO A 204 24.63 -1.37 -31.34
C PRO A 204 23.86 -1.58 -32.65
N ARG A 205 23.47 -0.47 -33.28
CA ARG A 205 22.72 -0.48 -34.53
C ARG A 205 23.48 -1.22 -35.65
N PRO A 206 22.89 -2.27 -36.25
CA PRO A 206 23.48 -2.95 -37.39
C PRO A 206 23.55 -2.03 -38.62
N PRO A 207 24.49 -2.28 -39.55
CA PRO A 207 24.69 -1.43 -40.73
C PRO A 207 23.53 -1.48 -41.73
N SER A 208 22.67 -2.50 -41.66
CA SER A 208 21.49 -2.63 -42.51
C SER A 208 20.43 -3.52 -41.85
N ALA A 209 19.18 -3.41 -42.34
CA ALA A 209 18.09 -4.27 -41.89
C ALA A 209 18.34 -5.76 -42.22
N ALA A 210 19.11 -6.06 -43.27
CA ALA A 210 19.51 -7.43 -43.61
C ALA A 210 20.50 -7.99 -42.59
N ALA A 211 21.50 -7.20 -42.19
CA ALA A 211 22.44 -7.57 -41.14
C ALA A 211 21.75 -7.73 -39.77
N ALA A 212 20.76 -6.87 -39.47
CA ALA A 212 19.94 -6.99 -38.28
C ALA A 212 19.16 -8.31 -38.23
N ARG A 213 18.56 -8.74 -39.36
CA ARG A 213 17.85 -10.02 -39.47
C ARG A 213 18.77 -11.21 -39.20
N GLU A 214 19.93 -11.23 -39.83
CA GLU A 214 20.91 -12.32 -39.65
C GLU A 214 21.38 -12.40 -38.19
N GLN A 215 21.66 -11.27 -37.56
CA GLN A 215 22.06 -11.19 -36.15
C GLN A 215 20.97 -11.70 -35.21
N LEU A 216 19.70 -11.35 -35.45
CA LEU A 216 18.56 -11.76 -34.62
C LEU A 216 18.20 -13.25 -34.82
N ILE A 217 18.32 -13.77 -36.04
CA ILE A 217 18.19 -15.20 -36.32
C ILE A 217 19.29 -15.98 -35.60
N GLY A 218 20.54 -15.50 -35.65
CA GLY A 218 21.65 -16.11 -34.90
C GLY A 218 21.46 -16.11 -33.38
N LYS A 219 20.60 -15.21 -32.87
CA LYS A 219 20.21 -15.11 -31.46
C LYS A 219 18.95 -15.91 -31.11
N GLY A 220 18.36 -16.64 -32.06
CA GLY A 220 17.22 -17.52 -31.84
C GLY A 220 15.85 -16.84 -31.86
N VAL A 221 15.74 -15.62 -32.39
CA VAL A 221 14.45 -14.91 -32.50
C VAL A 221 13.52 -15.67 -33.48
N PRO A 222 12.27 -15.99 -33.09
CA PRO A 222 11.31 -16.64 -33.98
C PRO A 222 10.97 -15.79 -35.20
N GLN A 223 10.70 -16.44 -36.34
CA GLN A 223 10.31 -15.76 -37.59
C GLN A 223 9.09 -14.84 -37.42
N SER A 224 8.16 -15.20 -36.52
CA SER A 224 6.96 -14.41 -36.24
C SER A 224 7.23 -13.06 -35.55
N GLU A 225 8.32 -12.95 -34.77
CA GLU A 225 8.69 -11.73 -34.04
C GLU A 225 9.89 -11.00 -34.71
N LEU A 226 10.45 -11.58 -35.78
CA LEU A 226 11.68 -11.10 -36.41
C LEU A 226 11.51 -9.69 -37.01
N ASP A 227 10.41 -9.41 -37.71
CA ASP A 227 10.17 -8.10 -38.33
C ASP A 227 10.11 -6.97 -37.30
N GLU A 228 9.48 -7.23 -36.16
CA GLU A 228 9.35 -6.27 -35.08
C GLU A 228 10.69 -6.06 -34.34
N CYS A 229 11.43 -7.14 -34.08
CA CYS A 229 12.76 -7.04 -33.48
C CYS A 229 13.74 -6.28 -34.38
N VAL A 230 13.65 -6.45 -35.71
CA VAL A 230 14.45 -5.69 -36.69
C VAL A 230 14.09 -4.21 -36.64
N ARG A 231 12.80 -3.87 -36.51
CA ARG A 231 12.35 -2.49 -36.37
C ARG A 231 12.92 -1.85 -35.09
N LEU A 232 12.91 -2.59 -33.97
CA LEU A 232 13.41 -2.13 -32.68
C LEU A 232 14.93 -1.92 -32.68
N ILE A 233 15.72 -2.87 -33.21
CA ILE A 233 17.18 -2.77 -33.23
C ILE A 233 17.68 -1.69 -34.19
N MET A 234 16.98 -1.47 -35.31
CA MET A 234 17.28 -0.39 -36.25
C MET A 234 16.89 1.00 -35.71
N GLY A 235 16.03 1.04 -34.69
CA GLY A 235 15.59 2.24 -33.99
C GLY A 235 16.28 2.46 -32.65
N ASP A 236 17.40 1.79 -32.38
CA ASP A 236 18.20 1.91 -31.14
C ASP A 236 17.43 1.54 -29.85
N ASN A 237 16.35 0.75 -29.97
CA ASN A 237 15.41 0.41 -28.90
C ASN A 237 15.31 -1.11 -28.66
N PHE A 238 16.39 -1.85 -28.89
CA PHE A 238 16.41 -3.30 -28.66
C PHE A 238 17.60 -3.69 -27.80
N SER A 239 17.32 -4.21 -26.60
CA SER A 239 18.31 -4.56 -25.59
C SER A 239 18.37 -6.08 -25.34
N PRO A 240 19.39 -6.57 -24.60
CA PRO A 240 19.40 -7.95 -24.12
C PRO A 240 18.14 -8.35 -23.34
N TYR A 241 17.54 -7.43 -22.57
CA TYR A 241 16.27 -7.67 -21.87
C TYR A 241 15.11 -7.96 -22.83
N ASP A 242 14.99 -7.19 -23.90
CA ASP A 242 13.92 -7.37 -24.89
C ASP A 242 14.07 -8.72 -25.62
N LEU A 243 15.30 -9.09 -25.95
CA LEU A 243 15.62 -10.39 -26.54
C LEU A 243 15.25 -11.56 -25.61
N GLU A 244 15.54 -11.45 -24.31
CA GLU A 244 15.18 -12.48 -23.33
C GLU A 244 13.65 -12.65 -23.25
N GLY A 245 12.90 -11.54 -23.24
CA GLY A 245 11.44 -11.56 -23.25
C GLY A 245 10.86 -12.25 -24.50
N VAL A 246 11.43 -11.99 -25.68
CA VAL A 246 11.04 -12.66 -26.94
C VAL A 246 11.31 -14.17 -26.86
N LEU A 247 12.50 -14.57 -26.39
CA LEU A 247 12.89 -15.97 -26.28
C LEU A 247 12.08 -16.73 -25.21
N ALA A 248 11.67 -16.07 -24.13
CA ALA A 248 10.82 -16.65 -23.09
C ALA A 248 9.39 -16.91 -23.58
N ARG A 249 8.81 -15.98 -24.36
CA ARG A 249 7.51 -16.18 -25.00
C ARG A 249 7.54 -17.30 -26.03
N ALA A 250 8.60 -17.36 -26.83
CA ALA A 250 8.80 -18.43 -27.80
C ALA A 250 8.85 -19.82 -27.15
N ARG A 251 9.54 -19.94 -26.00
CA ARG A 251 9.60 -21.18 -25.21
C ARG A 251 8.27 -21.58 -24.58
N SER A 252 7.38 -20.62 -24.32
CA SER A 252 6.07 -20.87 -23.72
C SER A 252 5.00 -21.21 -24.76
N ALA A 253 5.27 -20.95 -26.05
CA ALA A 253 4.36 -21.20 -27.16
C ALA A 253 4.67 -22.47 -27.96
N ALA A 254 5.76 -23.17 -27.63
CA ALA A 254 6.18 -24.46 -28.20
C ALA A 254 5.75 -25.61 -27.28
#